data_AF-A0A243W6K1-F1
#
_entry.id   AF-A0A243W6K1-F1
#
_cell.length_a   1.000
_cell.length_b   1.000
_cell.length_c   1.000
_cell.angle_alpha   90.00
_cell.angle_beta   90.00
_cell.angle_gamma   90.00
#
_symmetry.space_group_name_H-M   'P 1'
#
loop_
_entity.id
_entity.type
_entity.pdbx_description
1 polymer ?
#
loop_
_entity_poly.entity_id
_entity_poly.type
_entity_poly.pdbx_seq_one_letter_code
_entity_poly.pdbx_strand_id
1 'polypeptide(L)'
;MAEVVEYQSWRDLGRYLSPAEFAQWHTVAGSRTVPVLVLPMVVTTLVAVGLLRYWPLHLPRWGLWGLLACHALAWTSTLLYQLPLEQQLDRGAYSAALLDELWRTDWLRKLAFLVEMPMVGYLALRFFGASSLKQATTSACYDTPVD
;
A
#
# COMPACT_ATOMS: atom_id res chain seq x y z
N MET A 1 13.72 -9.75 3.59
CA MET A 1 13.91 -11.11 4.13
C MET A 1 12.64 -11.72 4.70
N ALA A 2 11.73 -10.96 5.34
CA ALA A 2 10.51 -11.52 5.96
C ALA A 2 9.49 -12.19 5.02
N GLU A 3 9.47 -11.83 3.74
CA GLU A 3 8.40 -12.25 2.82
C GLU A 3 8.77 -13.40 1.88
N VAL A 4 10.07 -13.51 1.56
CA VAL A 4 10.63 -14.80 1.10
C VAL A 4 10.33 -15.86 2.15
N VAL A 5 10.45 -15.51 3.43
CA VAL A 5 10.08 -16.36 4.56
C VAL A 5 8.57 -16.63 4.59
N GLU A 6 7.71 -15.67 4.23
CA GLU A 6 6.26 -15.90 4.16
C GLU A 6 5.88 -16.96 3.12
N TYR A 7 6.20 -16.76 1.84
CA TYR A 7 5.84 -17.75 0.82
C TYR A 7 6.62 -19.06 0.94
N GLN A 8 7.86 -19.04 1.46
CA GLN A 8 8.57 -20.26 1.84
C GLN A 8 7.87 -20.97 2.98
N SER A 9 7.39 -20.24 4.00
CA SER A 9 6.65 -20.84 5.12
C SER A 9 5.34 -21.48 4.64
N TRP A 10 4.64 -20.89 3.66
CA TRP A 10 3.45 -21.47 3.06
C TRP A 10 3.78 -22.72 2.24
N ARG A 11 4.92 -22.70 1.54
CA ARG A 11 5.45 -23.86 0.80
C ARG A 11 5.81 -25.00 1.76
N ASP A 12 6.40 -24.69 2.90
CA ASP A 12 6.76 -25.67 3.92
C ASP A 12 5.52 -26.21 4.65
N LEU A 13 4.57 -25.35 5.03
CA LEU A 13 3.29 -25.74 5.63
C LEU A 13 2.49 -26.70 4.72
N GLY A 14 2.41 -26.39 3.43
CA GLY A 14 1.70 -27.24 2.48
C GLY A 14 2.36 -28.59 2.19
N ARG A 15 3.57 -28.87 2.71
CA ARG A 15 4.13 -30.23 2.72
C ARG A 15 3.56 -31.11 3.84
N TYR A 16 3.05 -30.49 4.90
CA TYR A 16 2.54 -31.18 6.09
C TYR A 16 1.00 -31.19 6.16
N LEU A 17 0.35 -30.29 5.43
CA LEU A 17 -1.11 -30.16 5.39
C LEU A 17 -1.67 -30.75 4.10
N SER A 18 -2.84 -31.40 4.18
CA SER A 18 -3.65 -31.65 3.00
C SER A 18 -4.15 -30.34 2.38
N PRO A 19 -4.54 -30.31 1.09
CA PRO A 19 -5.04 -29.09 0.45
C PRO A 19 -6.25 -28.45 1.16
N ALA A 20 -7.12 -29.27 1.76
CA ALA A 20 -8.29 -28.81 2.51
C ALA A 20 -7.90 -28.17 3.85
N GLU A 21 -6.96 -28.78 4.58
CA GLU A 21 -6.42 -28.21 5.84
C GLU A 21 -5.66 -26.92 5.57
N PHE A 22 -4.89 -26.87 4.48
CA PHE A 22 -4.21 -25.65 4.05
C PHE A 22 -5.23 -24.54 3.74
N ALA A 23 -6.28 -24.82 2.96
CA ALA A 23 -7.31 -23.84 2.64
C ALA A 23 -8.03 -23.30 3.89
N GLN A 24 -8.33 -24.17 4.85
CA GLN A 24 -8.93 -23.76 6.11
C GLN A 24 -7.99 -22.87 6.92
N TRP A 25 -6.72 -23.26 7.04
CA TRP A 25 -5.69 -22.45 7.69
C TRP A 25 -5.53 -21.09 6.99
N HIS A 26 -5.44 -21.09 5.66
CA HIS A 26 -5.24 -19.92 4.82
C HIS A 26 -6.40 -18.92 4.97
N THR A 27 -7.65 -19.41 4.93
CA THR A 27 -8.85 -18.59 5.12
C THR A 27 -8.84 -17.90 6.49
N VAL A 28 -8.50 -18.66 7.54
CA VAL A 28 -8.44 -18.12 8.92
C VAL A 28 -7.31 -17.11 9.06
N ALA A 29 -6.12 -17.39 8.52
CA ALA A 29 -5.00 -16.46 8.51
C ALA A 29 -5.34 -15.18 7.73
N GLY A 30 -5.89 -15.33 6.52
CA GLY A 30 -6.32 -14.26 5.64
C GLY A 30 -7.35 -13.35 6.29
N SER A 31 -8.32 -13.88 7.04
CA SER A 31 -9.34 -13.08 7.73
C SER A 31 -8.76 -12.03 8.71
N ARG A 32 -7.55 -12.27 9.23
CA ARG A 32 -6.85 -11.37 10.16
C ARG A 32 -5.86 -10.47 9.45
N THR A 33 -5.15 -11.01 8.46
CA THR A 33 -4.09 -10.28 7.75
C THR A 33 -4.65 -9.33 6.69
N VAL A 34 -5.67 -9.74 5.94
CA VAL A 34 -6.24 -8.95 4.83
C VAL A 34 -6.72 -7.58 5.29
N PRO A 35 -7.49 -7.42 6.39
CA PRO A 35 -7.91 -6.09 6.84
C PRO A 35 -6.73 -5.18 7.22
N VAL A 36 -5.69 -5.74 7.86
CA VAL A 36 -4.49 -4.98 8.27
C VAL A 36 -3.72 -4.47 7.06
N LEU A 37 -3.69 -5.22 5.96
CA LEU A 37 -3.00 -4.81 4.73
C LEU A 37 -3.86 -3.92 3.81
N VAL A 38 -5.14 -4.25 3.65
CA VAL A 38 -6.04 -3.59 2.71
C VAL A 38 -6.59 -2.28 3.26
N LEU A 39 -6.89 -2.19 4.55
CA LEU A 39 -7.49 -0.98 5.13
C LEU A 39 -6.58 0.25 4.99
N PRO A 40 -5.28 0.20 5.32
CA PRO A 40 -4.37 1.34 5.09
C PRO A 40 -4.29 1.73 3.62
N MET A 41 -4.29 0.75 2.70
CA MET A 41 -4.27 0.99 1.26
C MET A 41 -5.54 1.70 0.77
N VAL A 42 -6.72 1.30 1.27
CA VAL A 42 -7.99 1.98 0.98
C VAL A 42 -7.97 3.41 1.51
N VAL A 43 -7.60 3.60 2.77
CA VAL A 43 -7.57 4.93 3.42
C VAL A 43 -6.62 5.87 2.69
N THR A 44 -5.41 5.43 2.38
CA THR A 44 -4.41 6.22 1.65
C THR A 44 -4.88 6.57 0.24
N THR A 45 -5.50 5.62 -0.47
CA THR A 45 -6.12 5.89 -1.79
C THR A 45 -7.20 6.98 -1.69
N LEU A 46 -8.09 6.88 -0.70
CA LEU A 46 -9.16 7.87 -0.50
C LEU A 46 -8.61 9.26 -0.16
N VAL A 47 -7.57 9.33 0.66
CA VAL A 47 -6.89 10.59 0.98
C VAL A 47 -6.23 11.18 -0.27
N ALA A 48 -5.50 10.38 -1.05
CA ALA A 48 -4.87 10.83 -2.29
C ALA A 48 -5.90 11.36 -3.30
N VAL A 49 -7.03 10.68 -3.45
CA VAL A 49 -8.15 11.15 -4.30
C VAL A 49 -8.78 12.41 -3.72
N GLY A 50 -8.98 12.50 -2.42
CA GLY A 50 -9.50 13.70 -1.75
C GLY A 50 -8.62 14.94 -1.96
N LEU A 51 -7.29 14.75 -1.98
CA LEU A 51 -6.34 15.83 -2.27
C LEU A 51 -6.48 16.40 -3.69
N LEU A 52 -7.03 15.66 -4.65
CA LEU A 52 -7.36 16.22 -5.98
C LEU A 52 -8.43 17.33 -5.86
N ARG A 53 -9.38 17.18 -4.92
CA ARG A 53 -10.47 18.15 -4.72
C ARG A 53 -10.02 19.38 -3.93
N TYR A 54 -9.11 19.20 -2.98
CA TYR A 54 -8.61 20.23 -2.05
C TYR A 54 -7.12 20.53 -2.29
N TRP A 55 -6.74 20.64 -3.56
CA TRP A 55 -5.35 20.77 -3.99
C TRP A 55 -4.58 21.87 -3.23
N PRO A 56 -3.56 21.52 -2.41
CA PRO A 56 -2.72 22.50 -1.75
C PRO A 56 -1.78 23.15 -2.77
N LEU A 57 -1.80 24.48 -2.90
CA LEU A 57 -1.00 25.25 -3.87
C LEU A 57 0.53 24.97 -3.81
N HIS A 58 1.04 24.48 -2.68
CA HIS A 58 2.46 24.19 -2.46
C HIS A 58 2.89 22.77 -2.84
N LEU A 59 1.94 21.87 -3.15
CA LEU A 59 2.27 20.52 -3.61
C LEU A 59 2.45 20.50 -5.14
N PRO A 60 3.48 19.79 -5.65
CA PRO A 60 3.67 19.65 -7.08
C PRO A 60 2.66 18.69 -7.71
N ARG A 61 2.06 19.09 -8.83
CA ARG A 61 1.04 18.30 -9.56
C ARG A 61 1.50 16.91 -9.96
N TRP A 62 2.72 16.81 -10.45
CA TRP A 62 3.32 15.54 -10.85
C TRP A 62 3.42 14.55 -9.67
N GLY A 63 3.61 15.04 -8.45
CA GLY A 63 3.74 14.19 -7.26
C GLY A 63 2.44 13.49 -6.90
N LEU A 64 1.31 14.20 -6.92
CA LEU A 64 0.02 13.56 -6.64
C LEU A 64 -0.40 12.61 -7.77
N TRP A 65 -0.15 12.97 -9.03
CA TRP A 65 -0.44 12.06 -10.15
C TRP A 65 0.42 10.80 -10.10
N GLY A 66 1.70 10.90 -9.78
CA GLY A 66 2.55 9.71 -9.62
C GLY A 66 2.15 8.87 -8.41
N LEU A 67 1.71 9.48 -7.31
CA LEU A 67 1.12 8.75 -6.18
C LEU A 67 -0.11 7.96 -6.63
N LEU A 68 -1.07 8.62 -7.28
CA LEU A 68 -2.28 7.97 -7.80
C LEU A 68 -1.97 6.87 -8.83
N ALA A 69 -0.93 7.05 -9.64
CA ALA A 69 -0.47 6.01 -10.57
C ALA A 69 0.07 4.78 -9.82
N CYS A 70 0.81 4.97 -8.72
CA CYS A 70 1.26 3.86 -7.87
C CYS A 70 0.07 3.12 -7.25
N HIS A 71 -0.91 3.85 -6.69
CA HIS A 71 -2.15 3.26 -6.17
C HIS A 71 -2.91 2.50 -7.25
N ALA A 72 -3.07 3.07 -8.44
CA ALA A 72 -3.74 2.42 -9.55
C ALA A 72 -3.03 1.11 -9.92
N LEU A 73 -1.69 1.12 -10.02
CA LEU A 73 -0.91 -0.08 -10.31
C LEU A 73 -1.08 -1.16 -9.24
N ALA A 74 -1.01 -0.77 -7.96
CA ALA A 74 -1.19 -1.68 -6.82
C ALA A 74 -2.61 -2.27 -6.79
N TRP A 75 -3.66 -1.47 -7.02
CA TRP A 75 -5.05 -1.93 -7.10
C TRP A 75 -5.26 -2.85 -8.30
N THR A 76 -4.74 -2.49 -9.48
CA THR A 76 -4.83 -3.33 -10.68
C THR A 76 -4.16 -4.68 -10.45
N SER A 77 -2.94 -4.69 -9.88
CA SER A 77 -2.27 -5.94 -9.50
C SER A 77 -3.15 -6.77 -8.56
N THR A 78 -3.68 -6.12 -7.53
CA THR A 78 -4.45 -6.79 -6.47
C THR A 78 -5.72 -7.43 -7.02
N LEU A 79 -6.48 -6.70 -7.84
CA LEU A 79 -7.77 -7.16 -8.37
C LEU A 79 -7.59 -8.22 -9.46
N LEU A 80 -6.54 -8.12 -10.28
CA LEU A 80 -6.33 -9.02 -11.42
C LEU A 80 -5.54 -10.28 -11.06
N TYR A 81 -4.64 -10.21 -10.08
CA TYR A 81 -3.74 -11.31 -9.73
C TYR A 81 -3.94 -11.80 -8.31
N GLN A 82 -3.69 -10.95 -7.30
CA GLN A 82 -3.71 -11.42 -5.90
C GLN A 82 -5.09 -11.97 -5.53
N LEU A 83 -6.16 -11.21 -5.71
CA LEU A 83 -7.50 -11.64 -5.33
C LEU A 83 -7.93 -12.99 -5.96
N PRO A 84 -7.82 -13.21 -7.28
CA PRO A 84 -8.19 -14.49 -7.87
C PRO A 84 -7.24 -15.66 -7.51
N LEU A 85 -5.96 -15.40 -7.26
CA LEU A 85 -5.01 -16.44 -6.84
C LEU A 85 -5.24 -16.84 -5.38
N GLU A 86 -5.47 -15.88 -4.48
CA GLU A 86 -5.81 -16.12 -3.08
C GLU A 86 -7.14 -16.89 -2.95
N GLN A 87 -8.15 -16.54 -3.77
CA GLN A 87 -9.41 -17.29 -3.82
C GLN A 87 -9.26 -18.73 -4.30
N GLN A 88 -8.26 -19.03 -5.14
CA GLN A 88 -7.95 -20.40 -5.53
C GLN A 88 -7.35 -21.18 -4.35
N LEU A 89 -6.48 -20.55 -3.55
CA LEU A 89 -5.95 -21.13 -2.31
C LEU A 89 -7.07 -21.41 -1.30
N ASP A 90 -8.00 -20.46 -1.11
CA ASP A 90 -9.16 -20.62 -0.22
C ASP A 90 -10.08 -21.78 -0.63
N ARG A 91 -10.10 -22.14 -1.92
CA ARG A 91 -10.89 -23.27 -2.45
C ARG A 91 -10.14 -24.60 -2.42
N GLY A 92 -8.93 -24.64 -1.87
CA GLY A 92 -8.12 -25.87 -1.77
C GLY A 92 -7.32 -26.21 -3.03
N ALA A 93 -7.14 -25.28 -3.97
CA ALA A 93 -6.32 -25.49 -5.16
C ALA A 93 -4.81 -25.33 -4.89
N TYR A 94 -4.34 -25.72 -3.70
CA TYR A 94 -2.94 -25.59 -3.31
C TYR A 94 -2.02 -26.29 -4.31
N SER A 95 -1.06 -25.56 -4.84
CA SER A 95 0.03 -26.12 -5.64
C SER A 95 1.28 -25.23 -5.59
N ALA A 96 2.44 -25.83 -5.79
CA ALA A 96 3.71 -25.09 -5.85
C ALA A 96 3.70 -24.05 -6.98
N ALA A 97 3.11 -24.38 -8.14
CA ALA A 97 2.99 -23.47 -9.27
C ALA A 97 2.12 -22.25 -8.94
N LEU A 98 1.03 -22.43 -8.19
CA LEU A 98 0.16 -21.35 -7.76
C LEU A 98 0.89 -20.39 -6.79
N LEU A 99 1.67 -20.92 -5.85
CA LEU A 99 2.50 -20.10 -4.95
C LEU A 99 3.60 -19.34 -5.70
N ASP A 100 4.24 -19.97 -6.68
CA ASP A 100 5.28 -19.31 -7.49
C ASP A 100 4.67 -18.17 -8.33
N GLU A 101 3.43 -18.33 -8.81
CA GLU A 101 2.71 -17.28 -9.54
C GLU A 101 2.25 -16.13 -8.64
N LEU A 102 1.75 -16.46 -7.44
CA LEU A 102 1.41 -15.49 -6.40
C LEU A 102 2.63 -14.64 -6.04
N TRP A 103 3.78 -15.28 -5.80
CA TRP A 103 5.06 -14.59 -5.54
C TRP A 103 5.48 -13.67 -6.69
N ARG A 104 5.42 -14.17 -7.93
CA ARG A 104 5.85 -13.42 -9.12
C ARG A 104 4.98 -12.17 -9.33
N THR A 105 3.66 -12.33 -9.23
CA THR A 105 2.71 -11.24 -9.46
C THR A 105 2.71 -10.21 -8.34
N ASP A 106 3.08 -10.61 -7.13
CA ASP A 106 3.13 -9.71 -5.97
C ASP A 106 4.29 -8.68 -6.06
N TRP A 107 5.35 -8.98 -6.82
CA TRP A 107 6.41 -8.01 -7.10
C TRP A 107 5.92 -6.73 -7.78
N LEU A 108 4.87 -6.81 -8.60
CA LEU A 108 4.31 -5.64 -9.26
C LEU A 108 3.78 -4.63 -8.23
N ARG A 109 3.05 -5.14 -7.24
CA ARG A 109 2.49 -4.36 -6.13
C ARG A 109 3.60 -3.80 -5.23
N LYS A 110 4.65 -4.57 -4.96
CA LYS A 110 5.81 -4.10 -4.18
C LYS A 110 6.55 -2.97 -4.86
N LEU A 111 6.77 -3.07 -6.17
CA LEU A 111 7.42 -2.02 -6.93
C LEU A 111 6.60 -0.72 -6.86
N ALA A 112 5.27 -0.81 -6.92
CA ALA A 112 4.40 0.34 -6.72
C ALA A 112 4.60 0.96 -5.33
N PHE A 113 4.58 0.16 -4.26
CA PHE A 113 4.79 0.66 -2.89
C PHE A 113 6.22 1.18 -2.64
N LEU A 114 7.22 0.59 -3.27
CA LEU A 114 8.62 1.01 -3.16
C LEU A 114 8.85 2.39 -3.77
N VAL A 115 8.13 2.71 -4.86
CA VAL A 115 8.14 4.04 -5.49
C VAL A 115 7.25 5.02 -4.71
N GLU A 116 6.11 4.55 -4.21
CA GLU A 116 5.18 5.35 -3.43
C GLU A 116 5.81 5.91 -2.15
N MET A 117 6.52 5.08 -1.37
CA MET A 117 7.15 5.47 -0.10
C MET A 117 8.00 6.76 -0.18
N PRO A 118 9.01 6.87 -1.06
CA PRO A 118 9.80 8.09 -1.19
C PRO A 118 8.97 9.27 -1.74
N MET A 119 7.97 9.02 -2.58
CA MET A 119 7.07 10.08 -3.06
C MET A 119 6.22 10.67 -1.94
N VAL A 120 5.61 9.83 -1.10
CA VAL A 120 4.86 10.26 0.07
C VAL A 120 5.78 11.02 1.04
N GLY A 121 6.99 10.51 1.29
CA GLY A 121 7.98 11.20 2.11
C GLY A 121 8.34 12.60 1.56
N TYR A 122 8.58 12.71 0.26
CA TYR A 122 8.85 13.99 -0.39
C TYR A 122 7.66 14.96 -0.29
N LEU A 123 6.44 14.50 -0.56
CA LEU A 123 5.22 15.32 -0.46
C LEU A 123 4.98 15.78 0.99
N ALA A 124 5.19 14.91 1.96
CA ALA A 124 5.08 15.24 3.38
C ALA A 124 6.09 16.31 3.79
N LEU A 125 7.37 16.16 3.41
CA LEU A 125 8.41 17.15 3.68
C LEU A 125 8.06 18.53 3.09
N ARG A 126 7.53 18.56 1.86
CA ARG A 126 7.09 19.79 1.20
C ARG A 126 5.89 20.43 1.89
N PHE A 127 4.93 19.63 2.33
CA PHE A 127 3.75 20.09 3.06
C PHE A 127 4.11 20.70 4.42
N PHE A 128 4.89 19.99 5.23
CA PHE A 128 5.29 20.47 6.56
C PHE A 128 6.26 21.66 6.48
N GLY A 129 7.22 21.64 5.56
CA GLY A 129 8.13 22.78 5.35
C GLY A 129 7.40 24.06 4.94
N ALA A 130 6.39 23.97 4.07
CA ALA A 130 5.57 25.12 3.69
C ALA A 130 4.71 25.64 4.85
N SER A 131 4.26 24.75 5.73
CA SER A 131 3.42 25.09 6.89
C SER A 131 4.22 25.85 7.96
N SER A 132 5.46 25.43 8.23
CA SER A 132 6.35 26.11 9.18
C SER A 132 6.72 27.53 8.75
N LEU A 133 6.97 27.74 7.45
CA LEU A 133 7.26 29.08 6.90
C LEU A 133 6.07 30.03 7.08
N LYS A 134 4.85 29.55 6.80
CA LYS A 134 3.64 30.38 6.92
C LYS A 134 3.38 30.82 8.36
N GLN A 135 3.62 29.96 9.35
CA GLN A 135 3.50 30.33 10.77
C GLN A 135 4.52 31.41 11.17
N ALA A 136 5.79 31.26 10.77
CA ALA A 136 6.85 32.22 11.10
C ALA A 136 6.57 33.63 10.53
N THR A 137 6.08 33.72 9.28
CA THR A 137 5.73 35.01 8.67
C THR A 137 4.52 35.66 9.34
N THR A 138 3.56 34.86 9.83
CA THR A 138 2.36 35.39 10.49
C THR A 138 2.70 35.97 11.86
N SER A 139 3.55 35.30 12.65
CA SER A 139 4.01 35.82 13.95
C SER A 139 4.81 37.13 13.82
N ALA A 140 5.69 37.24 12.82
CA ALA A 140 6.47 38.47 12.59
C ALA A 140 5.62 39.70 12.22
N CYS A 141 4.43 39.49 11.63
CA CYS A 141 3.52 40.58 11.24
C CYS A 141 2.63 41.06 12.39
N TYR A 142 2.47 40.28 13.46
CA TYR A 142 1.74 40.68 14.67
C TYR A 142 2.62 41.41 15.70
N ASP A 143 3.96 41.31 15.58
CA ASP A 143 4.92 41.93 16.50
C ASP A 143 5.40 43.33 16.08
N THR A 144 4.84 43.94 15.03
CA THR A 144 5.15 45.35 14.71
C THR A 144 4.42 46.27 15.70
N PRO A 145 5.12 47.06 16.52
CA PRO A 145 4.49 48.04 17.40
C PRO A 145 3.74 49.08 16.56
N VAL A 146 2.48 49.33 16.91
CA VAL A 146 1.75 50.49 16.40
C VAL A 146 2.20 51.67 17.24
N ASP A 147 3.18 52.42 16.73
CA ASP A 147 3.57 53.74 17.25
C ASP A 147 2.60 54.83 16.76
#